data_AF-A0AAE3I3M9-F1
#
_entry.id   AF-A0AAE3I3M9-F1
#
_cell.length_a   1.000
_cell.length_b   1.000
_cell.length_c   1.000
_cell.angle_alpha   90.00
_cell.angle_beta   90.00
_cell.angle_gamma   90.00
#
_symmetry.space_group_name_H-M   'P 1'
#
loop_
_entity.id
_entity.type
_entity.pdbx_description
1 polymer ?
#
loop_
_entity_poly.entity_id
_entity_poly.type
_entity_poly.pdbx_seq_one_letter_code
_entity_poly.pdbx_strand_id
1 'polypeptide(L)'
;MSKSQTMIKLAAIAALLALGACSSGVKLDDTAKNGTGGAAGTGADARTVTPVDVGRDELTDPNSPLAKRSIYFDLDSYSVKSEYQGLLGQHSRYLQSHNQRKVLIQGNTDERGTSEYNLALGQKRAEAVRRALSSMGVPDSQMEAVSLGKEKPQATGHDEDSWAQNRRADIVY
;
A
#
# COMPACT_ATOMS: atom_id res chain seq x y z
N MET A 1 -64.68 -13.12 18.80
CA MET A 1 -63.66 -12.28 19.48
C MET A 1 -63.09 -11.33 18.43
N SER A 2 -62.97 -10.00 18.57
CA SER A 2 -63.29 -9.06 19.68
C SER A 2 -62.57 -9.39 20.99
N LYS A 3 -61.64 -8.60 21.54
CA LYS A 3 -61.24 -7.17 21.37
C LYS A 3 -59.70 -7.09 21.18
N SER A 4 -59.10 -6.16 20.44
CA SER A 4 -59.08 -4.68 20.53
C SER A 4 -58.32 -4.11 21.74
N GLN A 5 -57.20 -3.41 21.43
CA GLN A 5 -56.61 -2.24 22.13
C GLN A 5 -56.26 -2.32 23.64
N THR A 6 -55.08 -1.82 24.02
CA THR A 6 -54.90 -0.57 24.82
C THR A 6 -53.49 -0.46 25.44
N MET A 7 -52.95 0.76 25.44
CA MET A 7 -51.67 1.20 26.04
C MET A 7 -51.59 1.02 27.56
N ILE A 8 -50.36 0.91 28.10
CA ILE A 8 -49.79 1.57 29.31
C ILE A 8 -48.26 1.34 29.21
N LYS A 9 -47.31 2.29 29.08
CA LYS A 9 -46.99 3.62 29.65
C LYS A 9 -46.27 3.62 31.02
N LEU A 10 -45.07 4.26 31.00
CA LEU A 10 -44.24 4.74 32.13
C LEU A 10 -43.61 3.65 33.03
N ALA A 11 -42.44 3.82 33.66
CA ALA A 11 -41.53 4.98 33.80
C ALA A 11 -40.08 4.55 33.45
N ALA A 12 -39.21 5.32 32.79
CA ALA A 12 -38.66 6.65 33.10
C ALA A 12 -37.77 6.68 34.36
N ILE A 13 -36.45 6.79 34.14
CA ILE A 13 -35.47 7.60 34.90
C ILE A 13 -34.36 8.00 33.92
N ALA A 14 -33.87 9.23 34.00
CA ALA A 14 -32.86 9.80 33.12
C ALA A 14 -31.63 10.28 33.90
N ALA A 15 -30.45 10.19 33.30
CA ALA A 15 -29.22 10.93 33.64
C ALA A 15 -28.30 10.89 32.41
N LEU A 16 -28.30 11.89 31.51
CA LEU A 16 -27.56 13.15 31.55
C LEU A 16 -26.02 13.04 31.61
N LEU A 17 -25.40 13.45 30.50
CA LEU A 17 -24.18 14.26 30.36
C LEU A 17 -22.81 13.74 30.85
N ALA A 18 -21.92 13.53 29.89
CA ALA A 18 -20.68 14.32 29.79
C ALA A 18 -20.16 14.35 28.33
N LEU A 19 -20.09 15.54 27.72
CA LEU A 19 -19.37 15.74 26.45
C LEU A 19 -17.89 16.01 26.75
N GLY A 20 -17.01 15.09 26.39
CA GLY A 20 -15.55 15.28 26.45
C GLY A 20 -15.02 15.98 25.21
N ALA A 21 -15.14 17.31 25.12
CA ALA A 21 -14.54 18.10 24.05
C ALA A 21 -13.10 18.52 24.41
N CYS A 22 -12.11 17.85 23.83
CA CYS A 22 -10.70 18.24 23.97
C CYS A 22 -10.39 19.48 23.09
N SER A 23 -10.69 20.67 23.60
CA SER A 23 -10.19 21.94 23.06
C SER A 23 -8.82 22.25 23.67
N SER A 24 -7.75 22.06 22.91
CA SER A 24 -6.42 22.53 23.28
C SER A 24 -6.30 24.02 22.96
N GLY A 25 -6.42 24.86 23.98
CA GLY A 25 -6.35 26.32 23.83
C GLY A 25 -4.96 26.79 23.39
N VAL A 26 -4.89 27.47 22.25
CA VAL A 26 -3.72 28.25 21.84
C VAL A 26 -3.68 29.56 22.63
N LYS A 27 -2.58 29.83 23.33
CA LYS A 27 -2.30 31.16 23.87
C LYS A 27 -1.81 32.07 22.74
N LEU A 28 -2.51 33.18 22.55
CA LEU A 28 -2.01 34.33 21.80
C LEU A 28 -1.27 35.22 22.80
N ASP A 29 0.05 35.25 22.71
CA ASP A 29 0.90 36.22 23.40
C ASP A 29 1.41 37.23 22.36
N ASP A 30 0.73 38.37 22.27
CA ASP A 30 1.23 39.53 21.52
C ASP A 30 2.37 40.17 22.31
N THR A 31 3.62 39.88 21.93
CA THR A 31 4.77 40.66 22.39
C THR A 31 5.73 40.96 21.24
N ALA A 32 5.47 42.05 20.53
CA ALA A 32 6.44 42.63 19.61
C ALA A 32 7.67 43.16 20.37
N LYS A 33 8.81 42.46 20.27
CA LYS A 33 10.13 43.04 20.58
C LYS A 33 11.17 42.64 19.53
N ASN A 34 11.65 43.65 18.82
CA ASN A 34 12.87 43.63 18.04
C ASN A 34 14.07 43.36 18.96
N GLY A 35 15.00 42.47 18.56
CA GLY A 35 16.14 42.08 19.39
C GLY A 35 17.15 41.21 18.65
N THR A 36 18.27 41.81 18.23
CA THR A 36 19.42 41.14 17.62
C THR A 36 20.21 40.34 18.66
N GLY A 37 20.58 39.08 18.35
CA GLY A 37 21.55 38.30 19.13
C GLY A 37 21.27 36.80 19.07
N GLY A 38 22.23 35.99 18.59
CA GLY A 38 22.07 34.54 18.49
C GLY A 38 22.83 33.77 19.56
N ALA A 39 22.32 32.59 19.92
CA ALA A 39 23.11 31.45 20.41
C ALA A 39 22.27 30.15 20.40
N ALA A 40 22.97 29.02 20.29
CA ALA A 40 22.46 27.67 20.13
C ALA A 40 21.33 27.21 21.09
N GLY A 41 20.38 26.44 20.54
CA GLY A 41 19.43 25.61 21.28
C GLY A 41 19.05 24.37 20.48
N THR A 42 19.53 23.20 20.91
CA THR A 42 19.33 21.90 20.22
C THR A 42 17.94 21.31 20.49
N GLY A 43 16.98 21.60 19.62
CA GLY A 43 15.68 20.91 19.55
C GLY A 43 15.69 19.83 18.46
N ALA A 44 15.55 18.56 18.84
CA ALA A 44 15.58 17.43 17.91
C ALA A 44 14.20 17.19 17.24
N ASP A 45 13.83 18.02 16.27
CA ASP A 45 12.69 17.72 15.38
C ASP A 45 13.17 16.80 14.25
N ALA A 46 13.20 15.50 14.51
CA ALA A 46 13.71 14.47 13.61
C ALA A 46 12.74 14.14 12.46
N ARG A 47 12.23 15.16 11.76
CA ARG A 47 11.78 15.02 10.37
C ARG A 47 12.98 15.22 9.45
N THR A 48 13.88 14.24 9.43
CA THR A 48 14.95 14.16 8.45
C THR A 48 14.33 13.96 7.07
N VAL A 49 14.01 15.07 6.39
CA VAL A 49 13.69 15.08 4.97
C VAL A 49 15.01 14.78 4.25
N THR A 50 15.21 13.51 3.90
CA THR A 50 16.30 13.09 3.02
C THR A 50 16.16 13.84 1.70
N PRO A 51 17.17 14.61 1.26
CA PRO A 51 17.13 15.28 -0.04
C PRO A 51 16.93 14.26 -1.15
N VAL A 52 16.01 14.53 -2.07
CA VAL A 52 15.89 13.75 -3.32
C VAL A 52 17.09 14.13 -4.20
N ASP A 53 18.03 13.20 -4.37
CA ASP A 53 19.18 13.36 -5.27
C ASP A 53 18.69 13.27 -6.72
N VAL A 54 18.31 14.41 -7.29
CA VAL A 54 17.90 14.58 -8.68
C VAL A 54 18.98 14.22 -9.72
N GLY A 55 20.18 13.82 -9.29
CA GLY A 55 21.26 13.34 -10.16
C GLY A 55 21.23 11.83 -10.49
N ARG A 56 20.46 11.01 -9.78
CA ARG A 56 20.38 9.56 -10.02
C ARG A 56 18.93 9.08 -10.05
N ASP A 57 18.59 8.28 -11.07
CA ASP A 57 17.29 7.61 -11.13
C ASP A 57 17.24 6.53 -10.03
N GLU A 58 16.36 6.70 -9.03
CA GLU A 58 16.15 5.78 -7.91
C GLU A 58 15.85 4.33 -8.38
N LEU A 59 15.42 4.16 -9.62
CA LEU A 59 15.15 2.87 -10.26
C LEU A 59 16.43 2.13 -10.71
N THR A 60 17.58 2.82 -10.73
CA THR A 60 18.88 2.28 -11.20
C THR A 60 19.89 2.04 -10.09
N ASP A 61 19.66 2.56 -8.88
CA ASP A 61 20.51 2.26 -7.72
C ASP A 61 20.17 0.86 -7.16
N PRO A 62 21.10 -0.11 -7.13
CA PRO A 62 20.84 -1.44 -6.59
C PRO A 62 20.58 -1.45 -5.08
N ASN A 63 20.93 -0.38 -4.35
CA ASN A 63 20.64 -0.21 -2.93
C ASN A 63 19.29 0.47 -2.67
N SER A 64 18.66 1.02 -3.72
CA SER A 64 17.32 1.60 -3.62
C SER A 64 16.31 0.54 -3.22
N PRO A 65 15.33 0.87 -2.35
CA PRO A 65 14.22 -0.03 -2.09
C PRO A 65 13.44 -0.44 -3.36
N LEU A 66 13.44 0.41 -4.40
CA LEU A 66 12.83 0.14 -5.71
C LEU A 66 13.60 -0.90 -6.57
N ALA A 67 14.75 -1.40 -6.11
CA ALA A 67 15.46 -2.50 -6.76
C ALA A 67 14.73 -3.84 -6.58
N LYS A 68 13.99 -4.02 -5.48
CA LYS A 68 13.10 -5.18 -5.27
C LYS A 68 11.81 -4.94 -6.04
N ARG A 69 11.36 -5.90 -6.87
CA ARG A 69 10.19 -5.71 -7.76
C ARG A 69 9.21 -6.88 -7.80
N SER A 70 9.47 -7.94 -7.04
CA SER A 70 8.69 -9.19 -7.07
C SER A 70 7.89 -9.38 -5.78
N ILE A 71 6.60 -9.68 -5.94
CA ILE A 71 5.64 -10.00 -4.88
C ILE A 71 5.36 -11.50 -4.98
N TYR A 72 5.64 -12.28 -3.94
CA TYR A 72 5.44 -13.74 -3.95
C TYR A 72 4.13 -14.16 -3.26
N PHE A 73 3.58 -15.29 -3.70
CA PHE A 73 2.27 -15.79 -3.30
C PHE A 73 2.34 -17.23 -2.82
N ASP A 74 1.42 -17.57 -1.92
CA ASP A 74 1.19 -18.96 -1.51
C ASP A 74 0.57 -19.78 -2.65
N LEU A 75 0.55 -21.11 -2.49
CA LEU A 75 -0.10 -22.02 -3.43
C LEU A 75 -1.60 -21.69 -3.55
N ASP A 76 -2.14 -21.71 -4.77
CA ASP A 76 -3.53 -21.35 -5.12
C ASP A 76 -4.00 -19.99 -4.55
N SER A 77 -3.06 -19.07 -4.31
CA SER A 77 -3.34 -17.76 -3.75
C SER A 77 -2.98 -16.62 -4.70
N TYR A 78 -3.82 -15.59 -4.70
CA TYR A 78 -3.54 -14.27 -5.27
C TYR A 78 -3.62 -13.15 -4.21
N SER A 79 -3.66 -13.51 -2.92
CA SER A 79 -3.67 -12.56 -1.82
C SER A 79 -2.29 -11.93 -1.64
N VAL A 80 -2.21 -10.60 -1.73
CA VAL A 80 -0.98 -9.85 -1.46
C VAL A 80 -0.73 -9.85 0.06
N LYS A 81 0.32 -10.55 0.50
CA LYS A 81 0.71 -10.65 1.92
C LYS A 81 1.09 -9.28 2.50
N SER A 82 0.85 -9.09 3.80
CA SER A 82 1.08 -7.83 4.51
C SER A 82 2.56 -7.39 4.51
N GLU A 83 3.49 -8.33 4.42
CA GLU A 83 4.93 -8.08 4.26
C GLU A 83 5.29 -7.18 3.06
N TYR A 84 4.48 -7.20 1.99
CA TYR A 84 4.70 -6.40 0.78
C TYR A 84 4.16 -4.97 0.86
N GLN A 85 3.41 -4.60 1.90
CA GLN A 85 2.80 -3.26 2.00
C GLN A 85 3.87 -2.16 2.03
N GLY A 86 5.01 -2.40 2.68
CA GLY A 86 6.15 -1.48 2.68
C GLY A 86 6.79 -1.29 1.30
N LEU A 87 6.93 -2.39 0.53
CA LEU A 87 7.47 -2.39 -0.83
C LEU A 87 6.53 -1.68 -1.80
N LEU A 88 5.26 -2.06 -1.81
CA LEU A 88 4.23 -1.44 -2.66
C LEU A 88 4.07 0.05 -2.32
N GLY A 89 4.19 0.43 -1.05
CA GLY A 89 4.23 1.83 -0.61
C GLY A 89 5.41 2.64 -1.16
N GLN A 90 6.55 2.00 -1.46
CA GLN A 90 7.69 2.68 -2.09
C GLN A 90 7.44 2.89 -3.59
N HIS A 91 7.03 1.83 -4.30
CA HIS A 91 6.66 1.93 -5.72
C HIS A 91 5.50 2.90 -5.97
N SER A 92 4.50 2.94 -5.09
CA SER A 92 3.36 3.84 -5.24
C SER A 92 3.75 5.31 -5.11
N ARG A 93 4.65 5.65 -4.17
CA ARG A 93 5.20 7.01 -4.06
C ARG A 93 6.02 7.38 -5.30
N TYR A 94 6.90 6.51 -5.76
CA TYR A 94 7.71 6.75 -6.96
C TYR A 94 6.85 6.96 -8.20
N LEU A 95 5.78 6.18 -8.40
CA LEU A 95 4.88 6.35 -9.53
C LEU A 95 4.07 7.65 -9.45
N GLN A 96 3.60 8.04 -8.25
CA GLN A 96 2.88 9.29 -8.00
C GLN A 96 3.74 10.55 -8.17
N SER A 97 5.06 10.49 -7.93
CA SER A 97 5.96 11.60 -8.22
C SER A 97 6.44 11.65 -9.66
N HIS A 98 6.20 10.60 -10.46
CA HIS A 98 6.70 10.47 -11.82
C HIS A 98 5.58 10.05 -12.80
N ASN A 99 4.61 10.94 -13.02
CA ASN A 99 3.41 10.72 -13.85
C ASN A 99 3.66 10.19 -15.28
N GLN A 100 4.88 10.35 -15.82
CA GLN A 100 5.27 9.82 -17.13
C GLN A 100 5.73 8.35 -17.10
N ARG A 101 6.10 7.82 -15.93
CA ARG A 101 6.49 6.41 -15.77
C ARG A 101 5.26 5.52 -15.82
N LYS A 102 5.40 4.38 -16.45
CA LYS A 102 4.39 3.31 -16.48
C LYS A 102 5.02 2.04 -15.94
N VAL A 103 4.17 1.10 -15.53
CA VAL A 103 4.56 -0.25 -15.14
C VAL A 103 3.66 -1.29 -15.78
N LEU A 104 4.29 -2.38 -16.23
CA LEU A 104 3.64 -3.62 -16.60
C LEU A 104 3.81 -4.60 -15.43
N ILE A 105 2.69 -4.98 -14.82
CA ILE A 105 2.66 -5.93 -13.71
C ILE A 105 2.44 -7.32 -14.29
N GLN A 106 3.46 -8.18 -14.21
CA GLN A 106 3.47 -9.50 -14.83
C GLN A 106 3.23 -10.59 -13.79
N GLY A 107 2.05 -11.21 -13.82
CA GLY A 107 1.68 -12.31 -12.93
C GLY A 107 2.13 -13.67 -13.44
N ASN A 108 2.77 -14.45 -12.58
CA ASN A 108 3.35 -15.76 -12.87
C ASN A 108 2.80 -16.83 -11.91
N THR A 109 2.91 -18.09 -12.29
CA THR A 109 2.57 -19.26 -11.49
C THR A 109 3.66 -20.32 -11.54
N ASP A 110 3.60 -21.28 -10.61
CA ASP A 110 4.33 -22.53 -10.79
C ASP A 110 3.64 -23.43 -11.84
N GLU A 111 4.26 -24.56 -12.16
CA GLU A 111 3.89 -25.39 -13.32
C GLU A 111 2.62 -26.24 -13.11
N ARG A 112 2.17 -26.37 -11.86
CA ARG A 112 1.12 -27.30 -11.44
C ARG A 112 -0.25 -26.82 -11.92
N GLY A 113 -1.08 -27.73 -12.44
CA GLY A 113 -2.39 -27.41 -13.04
C GLY A 113 -2.33 -27.06 -14.54
N THR A 114 -3.48 -26.75 -15.15
CA THR A 114 -3.55 -26.48 -16.61
C THR A 114 -2.99 -25.09 -16.96
N SER A 115 -2.65 -24.85 -18.23
CA SER A 115 -2.14 -23.54 -18.64
C SER A 115 -3.21 -22.45 -18.57
N GLU A 116 -4.48 -22.76 -18.84
CA GLU A 116 -5.61 -21.82 -18.80
C GLU A 116 -5.92 -21.39 -17.36
N TYR A 117 -5.93 -22.34 -16.43
CA TYR A 117 -6.10 -22.06 -15.00
C TYR A 117 -4.95 -21.19 -14.49
N ASN A 118 -3.71 -21.52 -14.85
CA ASN A 118 -2.54 -20.74 -14.44
C ASN A 118 -2.49 -19.35 -15.10
N LEU A 119 -2.93 -19.21 -16.34
CA LEU A 119 -3.12 -17.92 -17.00
C LEU A 119 -4.12 -17.05 -16.22
N ALA A 120 -5.25 -17.62 -15.79
CA ALA A 120 -6.24 -16.92 -14.98
C ALA A 120 -5.72 -16.58 -13.56
N LEU A 121 -4.98 -17.48 -12.91
CA LEU A 121 -4.39 -17.24 -11.59
C LEU A 121 -3.29 -16.15 -11.63
N GLY A 122 -2.41 -16.20 -12.64
CA GLY A 122 -1.42 -15.15 -12.90
C GLY A 122 -2.09 -13.78 -13.14
N GLN A 123 -3.19 -13.74 -13.89
CA GLN A 123 -3.94 -12.50 -14.12
C GLN A 123 -4.48 -11.94 -12.79
N LYS A 124 -5.10 -12.79 -11.95
CA LYS A 124 -5.59 -12.40 -10.62
C LYS A 124 -4.47 -11.85 -9.72
N ARG A 125 -3.26 -12.43 -9.79
CA ARG A 125 -2.07 -11.95 -9.05
C ARG A 125 -1.62 -10.57 -9.52
N ALA A 126 -1.47 -10.38 -10.84
CA ALA A 126 -1.10 -9.10 -11.42
C ALA A 126 -2.11 -8.00 -11.05
N GLU A 127 -3.41 -8.30 -11.17
CA GLU A 127 -4.46 -7.37 -10.77
C GLU A 127 -4.52 -7.12 -9.26
N ALA A 128 -4.17 -8.08 -8.41
CA ALA A 128 -4.13 -7.89 -6.97
C ALA A 128 -3.06 -6.86 -6.58
N VAL A 129 -1.87 -6.95 -7.21
CA VAL A 129 -0.82 -5.94 -7.08
C VAL A 129 -1.27 -4.59 -7.67
N ARG A 130 -1.91 -4.57 -8.85
CA ARG A 130 -2.46 -3.33 -9.45
C ARG A 130 -3.47 -2.65 -8.53
N ARG A 131 -4.42 -3.41 -7.97
CA ARG A 131 -5.42 -2.90 -7.02
C ARG A 131 -4.77 -2.36 -5.74
N ALA A 132 -3.72 -3.02 -5.23
CA ALA A 132 -2.98 -2.52 -4.08
C ALA A 132 -2.32 -1.16 -4.38
N LEU A 133 -1.61 -1.03 -5.50
CA LEU A 133 -1.00 0.24 -5.92
C LEU A 133 -2.04 1.34 -6.20
N SER A 134 -3.14 1.00 -6.87
CA SER A 134 -4.27 1.91 -7.13
C SER A 134 -4.90 2.42 -5.82
N SER A 135 -5.08 1.54 -4.82
CA SER A 135 -5.55 1.91 -3.48
C SER A 135 -4.57 2.81 -2.69
N MET A 136 -3.30 2.84 -3.09
CA MET A 136 -2.27 3.75 -2.56
C MET A 136 -2.13 5.05 -3.37
N GLY A 137 -3.03 5.31 -4.33
CA GLY A 137 -3.08 6.55 -5.10
C GLY A 137 -2.38 6.53 -6.46
N VAL A 138 -1.87 5.37 -6.92
CA VAL A 138 -1.28 5.28 -8.28
C VAL A 138 -2.39 5.34 -9.34
N PRO A 139 -2.34 6.28 -10.31
CA PRO A 139 -3.29 6.31 -11.42
C PRO A 139 -3.28 5.02 -12.25
N ASP A 140 -4.46 4.45 -12.53
CA ASP A 140 -4.60 3.27 -13.39
C ASP A 140 -4.00 3.48 -14.80
N SER A 141 -3.88 4.73 -15.29
CA SER A 141 -3.22 5.08 -16.56
C SER A 141 -1.69 4.84 -16.58
N GLN A 142 -1.07 4.64 -15.41
CA GLN A 142 0.33 4.27 -15.26
C GLN A 142 0.54 2.75 -15.11
N MET A 143 -0.52 1.93 -15.05
CA MET A 143 -0.40 0.51 -14.70
C MET A 143 -1.16 -0.41 -15.66
N GLU A 144 -0.45 -1.37 -16.24
CA GLU A 144 -1.07 -2.50 -16.96
C GLU A 144 -0.84 -3.80 -16.18
N ALA A 145 -1.79 -4.73 -16.22
CA ALA A 145 -1.71 -6.01 -15.49
C ALA A 145 -1.94 -7.17 -16.47
N VAL A 146 -0.93 -8.02 -16.63
CA VAL A 146 -0.91 -9.14 -17.57
C VAL A 146 -0.47 -10.43 -16.89
N SER A 147 -0.83 -11.56 -17.50
CA SER A 147 -0.44 -12.88 -17.04
C SER A 147 0.53 -13.55 -18.00
N LEU A 148 1.58 -14.13 -17.45
CA LEU A 148 2.47 -15.07 -18.14
C LEU A 148 2.11 -16.54 -17.81
N GLY A 149 1.14 -16.75 -16.90
CA GLY A 149 0.80 -18.06 -16.36
C GLY A 149 2.04 -18.80 -15.89
N LYS A 150 2.19 -20.04 -16.37
CA LYS A 150 3.38 -20.89 -16.13
C LYS A 150 4.41 -20.90 -17.25
N GLU A 151 4.23 -20.06 -18.28
CA GLU A 151 4.99 -20.12 -19.53
C GLU A 151 6.37 -19.41 -19.45
N LYS A 152 6.66 -18.72 -18.34
CA LYS A 152 7.92 -18.00 -18.05
C LYS A 152 8.43 -18.28 -16.63
N PRO A 153 8.79 -19.54 -16.30
CA PRO A 153 9.37 -19.86 -15.00
C PRO A 153 10.71 -19.15 -14.81
N GLN A 154 10.96 -18.65 -13.60
CA GLN A 154 12.25 -18.11 -13.17
C GLN A 154 13.17 -19.23 -12.69
N ALA A 155 12.62 -20.16 -11.90
CA ALA A 155 13.29 -21.39 -11.48
C ALA A 155 12.72 -22.57 -12.26
N THR A 156 13.58 -23.39 -12.86
CA THR A 156 13.17 -24.52 -13.72
C THR A 156 13.24 -25.88 -13.04
N GLY A 157 13.38 -25.92 -11.71
CA GLY A 157 13.27 -27.16 -10.93
C GLY A 157 11.82 -27.56 -10.70
N HIS A 158 11.63 -28.84 -10.35
CA HIS A 158 10.33 -29.48 -10.16
C HIS A 158 10.08 -29.79 -8.68
N ASP A 159 10.36 -28.79 -7.83
CA ASP A 159 10.34 -28.85 -6.38
C ASP A 159 9.72 -27.57 -5.78
N GLU A 160 9.36 -27.61 -4.49
CA GLU A 160 8.66 -26.50 -3.85
C GLU A 160 9.53 -25.23 -3.73
N ASP A 161 10.86 -25.36 -3.67
CA ASP A 161 11.80 -24.23 -3.69
C ASP A 161 11.75 -23.49 -5.04
N SER A 162 11.63 -24.22 -6.16
CA SER A 162 11.45 -23.66 -7.50
C SER A 162 10.03 -23.12 -7.70
N TRP A 163 9.02 -23.86 -7.25
CA TRP A 163 7.62 -23.45 -7.37
C TRP A 163 7.34 -22.17 -6.57
N ALA A 164 7.90 -22.01 -5.36
CA ALA A 164 7.78 -20.79 -4.57
C ALA A 164 8.34 -19.55 -5.29
N GLN A 165 9.46 -19.69 -6.01
CA GLN A 165 10.03 -18.61 -6.83
C GLN A 165 9.17 -18.26 -8.05
N ASN A 166 8.41 -19.23 -8.58
CA ASN A 166 7.54 -19.02 -9.75
C ASN A 166 6.17 -18.43 -9.40
N ARG A 167 5.67 -18.63 -8.17
CA ARG A 167 4.45 -17.99 -7.66
C ARG A 167 4.69 -16.52 -7.33
N ARG A 168 4.86 -15.67 -8.34
CA ARG A 168 5.19 -14.25 -8.17
C ARG A 168 4.41 -13.31 -9.09
N ALA A 169 4.43 -12.02 -8.79
CA ALA A 169 4.09 -10.95 -9.72
C ALA A 169 5.22 -9.91 -9.72
N ASP A 170 5.69 -9.54 -10.91
CA ASP A 170 6.83 -8.65 -11.10
C ASP A 170 6.36 -7.27 -11.57
N ILE A 171 6.91 -6.19 -10.97
CA ILE A 171 6.70 -4.80 -11.42
C ILE A 171 7.79 -4.45 -12.42
N VAL A 172 7.45 -4.46 -13.71
CA VAL A 172 8.35 -4.10 -14.82
C VAL A 172 8.10 -2.64 -15.21
N TYR A 173 9.16 -1.83 -15.25
CA TYR A 173 9.13 -0.40 -15.62
C TYR A 173 9.62 -0.16 -17.05
#